data_AF-A0AAJ2WEJ6-F1
#
_entry.id   AF-A0AAJ2WEJ6-F1
#
_cell.length_a   1.000
_cell.length_b   1.000
_cell.length_c   1.000
_cell.angle_alpha   90.00
_cell.angle_beta   90.00
_cell.angle_gamma   90.00
#
_symmetry.space_group_name_H-M   'P 1'
#
loop_
_entity.id
_entity.type
_entity.pdbx_description
1 polymer ?
#
loop_
_entity_poly.entity_id
_entity_poly.type
_entity_poly.pdbx_seq_one_letter_code
_entity_poly.pdbx_strand_id
1 'polypeptide(L)'
;MEWKTYRDRFYDWSESTQIARISSLTSFGAPSEICDIAEDIGDEKAASRLVKKASAAGVRFGPDELLRLMYFCDREVMNTLVENASGRFTSEQIEELGDFADDEVLRRAAKRSGVLMWYEDEPEPEEEETVEAESEEDTEMSEALETLEKISDSLERISDNHKSGLLGTLFGGILGALFDSSSGSGGKNDSPHYGYRYGRWYYGHGHTYGCDHCDDKDSGGKD
;
A
#
# COMPACT_ATOMS: atom_id res chain seq x y z
N MET A 1 20.94 32.91 -33.25
CA MET A 1 22.03 33.04 -32.28
C MET A 1 22.31 31.64 -31.78
N GLU A 2 23.57 31.24 -31.80
CA GLU A 2 23.96 29.91 -31.34
C GLU A 2 23.87 29.80 -29.82
N TRP A 3 23.45 28.63 -29.32
CA TRP A 3 23.29 28.33 -27.90
C TRP A 3 24.53 28.71 -27.09
N LYS A 4 25.70 28.25 -27.52
CA LYS A 4 26.97 28.51 -26.84
C LYS A 4 27.21 30.00 -26.63
N THR A 5 26.93 30.83 -27.64
CA THR A 5 27.09 32.28 -27.54
C THR A 5 26.10 32.91 -26.56
N TYR A 6 24.87 32.41 -26.51
CA TYR A 6 23.87 32.85 -25.55
C TYR A 6 24.30 32.51 -24.11
N ARG A 7 24.63 31.24 -23.87
CA ARG A 7 25.06 30.72 -22.57
C ARG A 7 26.31 31.42 -22.05
N ASP A 8 27.37 31.51 -22.86
CA ASP A 8 28.67 32.07 -22.43
C ASP A 8 28.59 33.56 -22.05
N ARG A 9 27.58 34.29 -22.55
CA ARG A 9 27.39 35.72 -22.28
C ARG A 9 26.15 36.02 -21.43
N PHE A 10 25.47 34.99 -20.93
CA PHE A 10 24.19 35.12 -20.24
C PHE A 10 24.27 36.10 -19.06
N TYR A 11 25.27 35.92 -18.20
CA TYR A 11 25.49 36.77 -17.01
C TYR A 11 26.05 38.15 -17.31
N ASP A 12 26.49 38.43 -18.54
CA ASP A 12 26.98 39.76 -18.95
C ASP A 12 25.82 40.71 -19.30
N TRP A 13 24.59 40.20 -19.39
CA TRP A 13 23.45 40.93 -19.90
C TRP A 13 22.45 41.30 -18.81
N SER A 14 21.68 42.37 -19.05
CA SER A 14 20.48 42.62 -18.26
C SER A 14 19.45 41.50 -18.46
N GLU A 15 18.63 41.24 -17.46
CA GLU A 15 17.54 40.26 -17.51
C GLU A 15 16.63 40.47 -18.74
N SER A 16 16.24 41.72 -19.02
CA SER A 16 15.46 42.07 -20.23
C SER A 16 16.15 41.65 -21.54
N THR A 17 17.47 41.72 -21.58
CA THR A 17 18.27 41.32 -22.74
C THR A 17 18.41 39.80 -22.81
N GLN A 18 18.57 39.11 -21.68
CA GLN A 18 18.56 37.65 -21.58
C GLN A 18 17.25 37.11 -22.15
N ILE A 19 16.10 37.63 -21.70
CA ILE A 19 14.76 37.23 -22.12
C ILE A 19 14.52 37.52 -23.61
N ALA A 20 14.87 38.72 -24.08
CA ALA A 20 14.66 39.10 -25.48
C ALA A 20 15.41 38.17 -26.45
N ARG A 21 16.63 37.75 -26.08
CA ARG A 21 17.50 36.93 -26.93
C ARG A 21 17.08 35.48 -27.06
N ILE A 22 16.26 34.94 -26.15
CA ILE A 22 15.69 33.57 -26.26
C ILE A 22 15.02 33.35 -27.62
N SER A 23 14.28 34.36 -28.10
CA SER A 23 13.59 34.29 -29.40
C SER A 23 14.54 34.03 -30.57
N SER A 24 15.76 34.57 -30.50
CA SER A 24 16.78 34.50 -31.55
C SER A 24 17.57 33.19 -31.57
N LEU A 25 17.39 32.30 -30.59
CA LEU A 25 18.12 31.03 -30.51
C LEU A 25 17.78 30.12 -31.69
N THR A 26 18.83 29.55 -32.30
CA THR A 26 18.78 28.66 -33.47
C THR A 26 19.30 27.25 -33.18
N SER A 27 20.02 27.07 -32.08
CA SER A 27 20.53 25.80 -31.59
C SER A 27 20.36 25.72 -30.08
N PHE A 28 20.49 24.51 -29.53
CA PHE A 28 20.36 24.21 -28.11
C PHE A 28 21.44 23.22 -27.67
N GLY A 29 21.86 23.32 -26.41
CA GLY A 29 22.88 22.45 -25.82
C GLY A 29 22.29 21.20 -25.18
N ALA A 30 23.02 20.66 -24.22
CA ALA A 30 22.55 19.53 -23.43
C ALA A 30 21.36 19.94 -22.53
N PRO A 31 20.42 19.03 -22.22
CA PRO A 31 19.29 19.30 -21.34
C PRO A 31 19.70 19.98 -20.02
N SER A 32 20.77 19.50 -19.39
CA SER A 32 21.28 20.06 -18.13
C SER A 32 21.68 21.53 -18.24
N GLU A 33 22.38 21.94 -19.30
CA GLU A 33 22.77 23.34 -19.50
C GLU A 33 21.55 24.24 -19.69
N ILE A 34 20.48 23.70 -20.26
CA ILE A 34 19.22 24.43 -20.45
C ILE A 34 18.49 24.59 -19.13
N CYS A 35 18.51 23.57 -18.26
CA CYS A 35 18.01 23.66 -16.89
C CYS A 35 18.74 24.77 -16.12
N ASP A 36 20.07 24.77 -16.10
CA ASP A 36 20.86 25.78 -15.38
C ASP A 36 20.45 27.22 -15.79
N ILE A 37 20.29 27.45 -17.09
CA ILE A 37 19.87 28.76 -17.61
C ILE A 37 18.40 29.06 -17.28
N ALA A 38 17.50 28.07 -17.33
CA ALA A 38 16.09 28.27 -17.01
C ALA A 38 15.90 28.63 -15.53
N GLU A 39 16.67 28.00 -14.63
CA GLU A 39 16.72 28.30 -13.20
C GLU A 39 17.20 29.75 -12.95
N ASP A 40 18.23 30.19 -13.69
CA ASP A 40 18.84 31.51 -13.51
C ASP A 40 18.08 32.68 -14.15
N ILE A 41 17.16 32.44 -15.09
CA ILE A 41 16.39 33.50 -15.77
C ILE A 41 15.48 34.27 -14.79
N GLY A 42 14.98 33.63 -13.73
CA GLY A 42 14.12 34.25 -12.72
C GLY A 42 12.70 34.63 -13.16
N ASP A 43 12.40 34.61 -14.46
CA ASP A 43 11.06 34.79 -15.06
C ASP A 43 10.52 33.46 -15.61
N GLU A 44 9.46 32.95 -14.98
CA GLU A 44 8.81 31.66 -15.33
C GLU A 44 8.40 31.60 -16.81
N LYS A 45 7.83 32.68 -17.36
CA LYS A 45 7.38 32.70 -18.76
C LYS A 45 8.54 32.61 -19.72
N ALA A 46 9.66 33.26 -19.41
CA ALA A 46 10.86 33.20 -20.20
C ALA A 46 11.54 31.83 -20.10
N ALA A 47 11.61 31.24 -18.91
CA ALA A 47 12.10 29.88 -18.69
C ALA A 47 11.26 28.85 -19.48
N SER A 48 9.93 28.87 -19.32
CA SER A 48 8.98 28.09 -20.13
C SER A 48 9.22 28.24 -21.62
N ARG A 49 9.39 29.47 -22.12
CA ARG A 49 9.65 29.73 -23.54
C ARG A 49 10.96 29.13 -24.01
N LEU A 50 12.02 29.21 -23.20
CA LEU A 50 13.32 28.63 -23.52
C LEU A 50 13.21 27.10 -23.63
N VAL A 51 12.66 26.48 -22.59
CA VAL A 51 12.54 25.02 -22.48
C VAL A 51 11.61 24.44 -23.54
N LYS A 52 10.45 25.07 -23.78
CA LYS A 52 9.53 24.69 -24.86
C LYS A 52 10.20 24.76 -26.23
N LYS A 53 11.00 25.80 -26.47
CA LYS A 53 11.72 25.97 -27.75
C LYS A 53 12.83 24.92 -27.92
N ALA A 54 13.54 24.58 -26.84
CA ALA A 54 14.53 23.51 -26.85
C ALA A 54 13.89 22.14 -27.13
N SER A 55 12.78 21.82 -26.45
CA SER A 55 12.01 20.59 -26.67
C SER A 55 11.53 20.47 -28.12
N ALA A 56 10.97 21.57 -28.68
CA ALA A 56 10.56 21.63 -30.08
C ALA A 56 11.72 21.47 -31.08
N ALA A 57 12.93 21.86 -30.69
CA ALA A 57 14.15 21.66 -31.48
C ALA A 57 14.73 20.23 -31.36
N GLY A 58 14.08 19.33 -30.61
CA GLY A 58 14.46 17.93 -30.49
C GLY A 58 15.23 17.60 -29.21
N VAL A 59 15.47 18.55 -28.32
CA VAL A 59 16.06 18.25 -27.01
C VAL A 59 15.06 17.39 -26.23
N ARG A 60 15.55 16.32 -25.60
CA ARG A 60 14.76 15.43 -24.75
C ARG A 60 15.30 15.55 -23.34
N PHE A 61 14.41 15.84 -22.40
CA PHE A 61 14.74 16.02 -20.98
C PHE A 61 14.40 14.73 -20.24
N GLY A 62 15.29 14.28 -19.36
CA GLY A 62 15.04 13.12 -18.51
C GLY A 62 14.30 13.50 -17.22
N PRO A 63 13.85 12.51 -16.43
CA PRO A 63 13.15 12.76 -15.18
C PRO A 63 13.89 13.74 -14.24
N ASP A 64 15.21 13.62 -14.12
CA ASP A 64 16.02 14.48 -13.25
C ASP A 64 16.05 15.95 -13.74
N GLU A 65 16.02 16.18 -15.06
CA GLU A 65 15.85 17.53 -15.59
C GLU A 65 14.44 18.08 -15.38
N LEU A 66 13.41 17.25 -15.50
CA LEU A 66 12.02 17.66 -15.26
C LEU A 66 11.83 18.09 -13.80
N LEU A 67 12.40 17.34 -12.85
CA LEU A 67 12.33 17.72 -11.44
C LEU A 67 13.01 19.06 -11.17
N ARG A 68 14.15 19.33 -11.81
CA ARG A 68 14.79 20.65 -11.72
C ARG A 68 13.92 21.77 -12.27
N LEU A 69 13.21 21.52 -13.36
CA LEU A 69 12.39 22.51 -14.06
C LEU A 69 11.02 22.76 -13.43
N MET A 70 10.54 21.89 -12.54
CA MET A 70 9.15 21.90 -12.06
C MET A 70 8.75 23.22 -11.38
N TYR A 71 9.69 23.93 -10.75
CA TYR A 71 9.45 25.20 -10.09
C TYR A 71 9.67 26.44 -10.98
N PHE A 72 10.17 26.25 -12.20
CA PHE A 72 10.60 27.34 -13.09
C PHE A 72 9.81 27.39 -14.40
N CYS A 73 9.13 26.30 -14.74
CA CYS A 73 8.29 26.21 -15.93
C CYS A 73 6.82 26.10 -15.55
N ASP A 74 5.98 26.69 -16.39
CA ASP A 74 4.54 26.54 -16.26
C ASP A 74 4.09 25.09 -16.51
N ARG A 75 2.89 24.80 -16.02
CA ARG A 75 2.26 23.47 -16.11
C ARG A 75 2.10 22.97 -17.56
N GLU A 76 1.84 23.85 -18.53
CA GLU A 76 1.68 23.45 -19.93
C GLU A 76 3.00 22.90 -20.49
N VAL A 77 4.11 23.58 -20.19
CA VAL A 77 5.45 23.12 -20.52
C VAL A 77 5.77 21.84 -19.77
N MET A 78 5.51 21.77 -18.47
CA MET A 78 5.76 20.56 -17.67
C MET A 78 5.01 19.34 -18.21
N ASN A 79 3.72 19.47 -18.54
CA ASN A 79 2.94 18.42 -19.20
C ASN A 79 3.61 17.95 -20.50
N THR A 80 4.02 18.90 -21.35
CA THR A 80 4.69 18.61 -22.62
C THR A 80 6.00 17.85 -22.40
N LEU A 81 6.77 18.22 -21.37
CA LEU A 81 8.02 17.55 -21.04
C LEU A 81 7.79 16.14 -20.53
N VAL A 82 6.83 15.93 -19.62
CA VAL A 82 6.50 14.61 -19.06
C VAL A 82 6.08 13.65 -20.16
N GLU A 83 5.27 14.10 -21.13
CA GLU A 83 4.89 13.27 -22.28
C GLU A 83 6.08 12.83 -23.13
N ASN A 84 7.06 13.72 -23.30
CA ASN A 84 8.20 13.53 -24.20
C ASN A 84 9.50 13.16 -23.48
N ALA A 85 9.44 12.82 -22.18
CA ALA A 85 10.61 12.61 -21.36
C ALA A 85 11.50 11.48 -21.90
N SER A 86 12.81 11.67 -21.88
CA SER A 86 13.77 10.61 -22.18
C SER A 86 14.03 9.78 -20.93
N GLY A 87 13.37 8.63 -20.82
CA GLY A 87 13.61 7.67 -19.75
C GLY A 87 12.34 7.14 -19.11
N ARG A 88 12.53 6.46 -17.99
CA ARG A 88 11.45 5.98 -17.12
C ARG A 88 11.51 6.73 -15.81
N PHE A 89 10.35 7.06 -15.28
CA PHE A 89 10.22 7.68 -13.97
C PHE A 89 10.19 6.61 -12.88
N THR A 90 10.68 6.97 -11.69
CA THR A 90 10.40 6.22 -10.45
C THR A 90 9.05 6.64 -9.87
N SER A 91 8.55 5.89 -8.88
CA SER A 91 7.33 6.28 -8.15
C SER A 91 7.46 7.64 -7.47
N GLU A 92 8.60 7.86 -6.79
CA GLU A 92 8.91 9.11 -6.10
C GLU A 92 8.92 10.31 -7.07
N GLN A 93 9.54 10.15 -8.25
CA GLN A 93 9.58 11.21 -9.27
C GLN A 93 8.19 11.55 -9.81
N ILE A 94 7.29 10.58 -9.95
CA ILE A 94 5.91 10.86 -10.38
C ILE A 94 5.14 11.59 -9.27
N GLU A 95 5.32 11.21 -8.01
CA GLU A 95 4.69 11.87 -6.86
C GLU A 95 5.14 13.33 -6.74
N GLU A 96 6.44 13.60 -6.84
CA GLU A 96 6.99 14.97 -6.80
C GLU A 96 6.42 15.87 -7.90
N LEU A 97 6.17 15.31 -9.09
CA LEU A 97 5.59 16.05 -10.21
C LEU A 97 4.07 16.27 -10.10
N GLY A 98 3.42 15.69 -9.07
CA GLY A 98 1.96 15.72 -8.86
C GLY A 98 1.33 17.11 -8.93
N ASP A 99 1.98 18.10 -8.32
CA ASP A 99 1.45 19.48 -8.29
C ASP A 99 1.79 20.29 -9.56
N PHE A 100 2.68 19.77 -10.40
CA PHE A 100 3.29 20.51 -11.52
C PHE A 100 2.84 20.01 -12.90
N ALA A 101 2.27 18.81 -12.97
CA ALA A 101 1.73 18.22 -14.18
C ALA A 101 0.33 17.65 -13.91
N ASP A 102 -0.47 17.49 -14.96
CA ASP A 102 -1.82 16.96 -14.81
C ASP A 102 -1.80 15.45 -14.53
N ASP A 103 -2.72 14.99 -13.67
CA ASP A 103 -2.83 13.58 -13.25
C ASP A 103 -2.87 12.60 -14.43
N GLU A 104 -3.56 12.94 -15.52
CA GLU A 104 -3.62 12.09 -16.73
C GLU A 104 -2.28 12.03 -17.48
N VAL A 105 -1.51 13.10 -17.44
CA VAL A 105 -0.15 13.10 -18.02
C VAL A 105 0.76 12.22 -17.17
N LEU A 106 0.68 12.35 -15.84
CA LEU A 106 1.44 11.57 -14.87
C LEU A 106 1.07 10.08 -14.89
N ARG A 107 -0.22 9.75 -14.93
CA ARG A 107 -0.72 8.37 -15.05
C ARG A 107 -0.16 7.68 -16.29
N ARG A 108 -0.18 8.36 -17.44
CA ARG A 108 0.44 7.83 -18.67
C ARG A 108 1.95 7.69 -18.53
N ALA A 109 2.63 8.61 -17.88
CA ALA A 109 4.08 8.52 -17.65
C ALA A 109 4.45 7.36 -16.70
N ALA A 110 3.70 7.16 -15.63
CA ALA A 110 3.83 6.05 -14.70
C ALA A 110 3.63 4.71 -15.40
N LYS A 111 2.55 4.57 -16.18
CA LYS A 111 2.27 3.36 -16.98
C LYS A 111 3.39 3.05 -17.98
N ARG A 112 3.92 4.05 -18.70
CA ARG A 112 5.08 3.87 -19.60
C ARG A 112 6.33 3.44 -18.85
N SER A 113 6.47 3.86 -17.59
CA SER A 113 7.62 3.57 -16.75
C SER A 113 7.50 2.22 -16.04
N GLY A 114 6.29 1.66 -15.93
CA GLY A 114 6.00 0.45 -15.15
C GLY A 114 5.87 0.73 -13.65
N VAL A 115 5.46 1.95 -13.30
CA VAL A 115 5.21 2.39 -11.92
C VAL A 115 3.73 2.23 -11.63
N LEU A 116 3.42 1.53 -10.54
CA LEU A 116 2.05 1.47 -9.99
C LEU A 116 1.78 2.77 -9.24
N MET A 117 0.77 3.50 -9.67
CA MET A 117 0.28 4.67 -8.95
C MET A 117 -0.67 4.20 -7.86
N TRP A 118 -0.56 4.78 -6.67
CA TRP A 118 -1.37 4.41 -5.51
C TRP A 118 -2.86 4.78 -5.64
N TYR A 119 -3.21 5.57 -6.66
CA TYR A 119 -4.58 5.85 -7.10
C TYR A 119 -4.98 5.09 -8.37
N GLU A 120 -4.24 4.05 -8.79
CA GLU A 120 -4.88 3.09 -9.68
C GLU A 120 -6.09 2.59 -8.90
N ASP A 121 -7.29 2.92 -9.41
CA ASP A 121 -8.55 2.43 -8.87
C ASP A 121 -8.32 0.93 -8.64
N GLU A 122 -8.21 0.51 -7.36
CA GLU A 122 -8.53 -0.87 -7.03
C GLU A 122 -9.81 -1.14 -7.81
N PRO A 123 -9.87 -2.18 -8.65
CA PRO A 123 -11.05 -2.41 -9.46
C PRO A 123 -12.23 -2.31 -8.51
N GLU A 124 -13.07 -1.27 -8.69
CA GLU A 124 -14.31 -1.11 -7.94
C GLU A 124 -14.90 -2.51 -7.93
N PRO A 125 -15.04 -3.16 -6.75
CA PRO A 125 -15.47 -4.54 -6.72
C PRO A 125 -16.72 -4.56 -7.57
N GLU A 126 -16.68 -5.33 -8.66
CA GLU A 126 -17.82 -5.49 -9.54
C GLU A 126 -18.97 -5.74 -8.58
N GLU A 127 -19.93 -4.81 -8.49
CA GLU A 127 -21.07 -5.00 -7.60
C GLU A 127 -21.64 -6.34 -8.05
N GLU A 128 -21.39 -7.40 -7.29
CA GLU A 128 -21.98 -8.70 -7.54
C GLU A 128 -23.47 -8.42 -7.42
N GLU A 129 -24.11 -8.26 -8.57
CA GLU A 129 -25.55 -8.19 -8.68
C GLU A 129 -26.01 -9.47 -7.99
N THR A 130 -26.53 -9.32 -6.75
CA THR A 130 -27.07 -10.43 -5.97
C THR A 130 -28.29 -10.96 -6.72
N VAL A 131 -28.04 -11.79 -7.73
CA VAL A 131 -29.01 -12.76 -8.17
C VAL A 131 -29.04 -13.80 -7.07
N GLU A 132 -30.11 -13.77 -6.27
CA GLU A 132 -30.45 -14.89 -5.41
C GLU A 132 -30.61 -16.13 -6.29
N ALA A 133 -29.52 -16.88 -6.43
CA ALA A 133 -29.47 -18.19 -7.01
C ALA A 133 -29.24 -19.15 -5.85
N GLU A 134 -30.36 -19.66 -5.33
CA GLU A 134 -30.40 -20.84 -4.46
C GLU A 134 -29.45 -21.91 -5.01
N SER A 135 -28.42 -22.28 -4.25
CA SER A 135 -27.62 -23.47 -4.56
C SER A 135 -27.32 -24.26 -3.28
N GLU A 136 -28.08 -25.34 -3.13
CA GLU A 136 -27.71 -26.70 -2.72
C GLU A 136 -26.32 -26.91 -2.07
N GLU A 137 -26.07 -26.39 -0.86
CA GLU A 137 -24.98 -26.87 0.02
C GLU A 137 -25.44 -27.02 1.49
N ASP A 138 -26.73 -27.29 1.70
CA ASP A 138 -27.32 -27.54 3.03
C ASP A 138 -27.40 -29.04 3.41
N THR A 139 -26.82 -29.94 2.61
CA THR A 139 -27.06 -31.39 2.75
C THR A 139 -26.11 -32.08 3.75
N GLU A 140 -24.86 -31.68 3.93
CA GLU A 140 -23.94 -32.47 4.78
C GLU A 140 -23.95 -32.09 6.28
N MET A 141 -24.31 -30.86 6.64
CA MET A 141 -24.39 -30.44 8.06
C MET A 141 -25.74 -30.79 8.71
N SER A 142 -26.79 -30.97 7.90
CA SER A 142 -28.12 -31.34 8.38
C SER A 142 -28.21 -32.82 8.79
N GLU A 143 -27.49 -33.72 8.10
CA GLU A 143 -27.42 -35.15 8.48
C GLU A 143 -26.73 -35.35 9.85
N ALA A 144 -25.71 -34.54 10.17
CA ALA A 144 -25.01 -34.58 11.45
C ALA A 144 -25.88 -34.07 12.62
N LEU A 145 -26.77 -33.11 12.38
CA LEU A 145 -27.70 -32.61 13.39
C LEU A 145 -28.92 -33.54 13.58
N GLU A 146 -29.42 -34.18 12.51
CA GLU A 146 -30.47 -35.20 12.62
C GLU A 146 -30.01 -36.43 13.43
N THR A 147 -28.75 -36.83 13.30
CA THR A 147 -28.20 -37.97 14.04
C THR A 147 -28.05 -37.67 15.54
N LEU A 148 -27.73 -36.42 15.91
CA LEU A 148 -27.69 -35.99 17.31
C LEU A 148 -29.08 -35.87 17.96
N GLU A 149 -30.10 -35.44 17.22
CA GLU A 149 -31.48 -35.41 17.73
C GLU A 149 -32.01 -36.83 18.01
N LYS A 150 -31.71 -37.81 17.14
CA LYS A 150 -32.04 -39.24 17.35
C LYS A 150 -31.33 -39.85 18.57
N ILE A 151 -30.13 -39.37 18.90
CA ILE A 151 -29.37 -39.78 20.09
C ILE A 151 -29.99 -39.15 21.35
N SER A 152 -30.47 -37.90 21.28
CA SER A 152 -31.19 -37.22 22.35
C SER A 152 -32.50 -37.95 22.71
N ASP A 153 -33.31 -38.30 21.71
CA ASP A 153 -34.57 -39.03 21.88
C ASP A 153 -34.39 -40.43 22.50
N SER A 154 -33.24 -41.06 22.23
CA SER A 154 -32.86 -42.36 22.81
C SER A 154 -32.46 -42.25 24.29
N LEU A 155 -32.00 -41.08 24.74
CA LEU A 155 -31.57 -40.84 26.12
C LEU A 155 -32.76 -40.55 27.05
N GLU A 156 -33.79 -39.83 26.58
CA GLU A 156 -35.02 -39.59 27.36
C GLU A 156 -35.81 -40.89 27.61
N ARG A 157 -35.74 -41.86 26.68
CA ARG A 157 -36.43 -43.15 26.82
C ARG A 157 -35.83 -44.10 27.87
N ILE A 158 -34.63 -43.81 28.39
CA ILE A 158 -33.96 -44.61 29.44
C ILE A 158 -34.35 -44.13 30.84
N SER A 159 -34.87 -42.89 30.98
CA SER A 159 -35.20 -42.31 32.29
C SER A 159 -36.51 -42.84 32.91
N ASP A 160 -37.42 -43.44 32.13
CA ASP A 160 -38.78 -43.74 32.59
C ASP A 160 -39.04 -45.19 33.03
N ASN A 161 -38.01 -46.04 33.17
CA ASN A 161 -38.22 -47.41 33.65
C ASN A 161 -37.32 -47.83 34.82
N HIS A 162 -37.94 -47.76 36.00
CA HIS A 162 -37.86 -48.74 37.09
C HIS A 162 -36.73 -48.65 38.13
N LYS A 163 -37.10 -48.01 39.24
CA LYS A 163 -36.95 -48.41 40.66
C LYS A 163 -35.80 -49.37 41.06
N SER A 164 -35.00 -48.79 41.96
CA SER A 164 -34.19 -49.38 43.04
C SER A 164 -32.82 -49.98 42.70
N GLY A 165 -31.81 -49.23 43.12
CA GLY A 165 -30.50 -49.75 43.52
C GLY A 165 -29.40 -49.58 42.48
N LEU A 166 -28.44 -48.71 42.81
CA LEU A 166 -27.12 -48.52 42.18
C LEU A 166 -27.05 -47.42 41.08
N LEU A 167 -26.17 -46.46 41.35
CA LEU A 167 -25.62 -45.41 40.46
C LEU A 167 -26.48 -44.17 40.20
N GLY A 168 -26.65 -43.37 41.26
CA GLY A 168 -26.40 -41.94 41.11
C GLY A 168 -24.92 -41.72 40.77
N THR A 169 -24.66 -40.66 40.01
CA THR A 169 -23.33 -40.18 39.58
C THR A 169 -22.79 -40.81 38.30
N LEU A 170 -23.21 -40.28 37.15
CA LEU A 170 -22.28 -40.05 36.03
C LEU A 170 -22.76 -38.96 35.06
N PHE A 171 -23.29 -37.85 35.60
CA PHE A 171 -23.44 -36.57 34.91
C PHE A 171 -22.07 -35.84 34.79
N GLY A 172 -20.99 -36.55 34.51
CA GLY A 172 -19.64 -35.99 34.50
C GLY A 172 -18.60 -36.81 33.73
N GLY A 173 -19.01 -37.62 32.77
CA GLY A 173 -18.11 -38.58 32.08
C GLY A 173 -17.86 -38.34 30.59
N ILE A 174 -18.79 -37.75 29.82
CA ILE A 174 -18.61 -37.59 28.36
C ILE A 174 -17.99 -36.24 27.98
N LEU A 175 -17.93 -35.28 28.90
CA LEU A 175 -17.14 -34.05 28.67
C LEU A 175 -15.68 -34.17 29.17
N GLY A 176 -15.28 -35.33 29.72
CA GLY A 176 -13.95 -35.56 30.32
C GLY A 176 -13.14 -36.72 29.72
N ALA A 177 -13.67 -37.45 28.72
CA ALA A 177 -12.96 -38.58 28.10
C ALA A 177 -12.43 -38.28 26.68
N LEU A 178 -12.32 -37.00 26.30
CA LEU A 178 -11.58 -36.58 25.09
C LEU A 178 -10.09 -36.31 25.34
N PHE A 179 -9.61 -36.41 26.58
CA PHE A 179 -8.17 -36.41 26.88
C PHE A 179 -7.97 -37.39 28.05
N ASP A 180 -7.19 -38.47 27.98
CA ASP A 180 -5.78 -38.53 27.60
C ASP A 180 -5.33 -40.00 27.41
N SER A 181 -4.44 -40.27 26.45
CA SER A 181 -3.19 -41.04 26.67
C SER A 181 -2.41 -41.27 25.37
N SER A 182 -1.43 -40.38 25.15
CA SER A 182 -0.02 -40.66 24.82
C SER A 182 0.37 -41.61 23.65
N SER A 183 1.01 -41.03 22.63
CA SER A 183 2.38 -41.34 22.13
C SER A 183 2.61 -40.54 20.85
N GLY A 184 3.65 -39.76 20.59
CA GLY A 184 4.89 -39.40 21.27
C GLY A 184 5.80 -38.84 20.18
N SER A 185 6.06 -37.52 20.15
CA SER A 185 7.24 -36.93 19.50
C SER A 185 7.40 -35.48 19.95
N GLY A 186 8.58 -35.13 20.46
CA GLY A 186 8.84 -33.90 21.19
C GLY A 186 8.93 -32.64 20.32
N GLY A 187 8.54 -31.52 20.92
CA GLY A 187 8.80 -30.16 20.44
C GLY A 187 8.09 -29.16 21.34
N LYS A 188 8.85 -28.38 22.13
CA LYS A 188 8.31 -27.27 22.92
C LYS A 188 7.80 -26.19 21.97
N ASN A 189 6.49 -25.99 21.91
CA ASN A 189 5.89 -24.84 21.24
C ASN A 189 5.04 -24.10 22.27
N ASP A 190 5.58 -23.04 22.86
CA ASP A 190 4.76 -22.07 23.57
C ASP A 190 3.99 -21.24 22.52
N SER A 191 2.67 -21.12 22.70
CA SER A 191 1.82 -20.34 21.81
C SER A 191 2.18 -18.85 21.88
N PRO A 192 2.25 -18.11 20.76
CA PRO A 192 2.49 -16.68 20.79
C PRO A 192 1.28 -15.95 21.38
N HIS A 193 1.50 -15.17 22.43
CA HIS A 193 0.49 -14.25 23.00
C HIS A 193 0.83 -12.79 22.64
N TYR A 194 -0.19 -11.95 22.48
CA TYR A 194 -0.07 -10.54 22.09
C TYR A 194 -0.32 -9.63 23.29
N GLY A 195 0.50 -8.60 23.47
CA GLY A 195 0.32 -7.57 24.49
C GLY A 195 0.52 -6.15 23.93
N TYR A 196 -0.35 -5.21 24.32
CA TYR A 196 -0.35 -3.82 23.87
C TYR A 196 0.08 -2.88 25.00
N ARG A 197 1.16 -2.10 24.82
CA ARG A 197 1.60 -1.11 25.82
C ARG A 197 2.29 0.10 25.17
N TYR A 198 1.96 1.31 25.62
CA TYR A 198 2.54 2.57 25.13
C TYR A 198 2.47 2.77 23.60
N GLY A 199 1.37 2.35 22.97
CA GLY A 199 1.14 2.58 21.53
C GLY A 199 1.98 1.71 20.60
N ARG A 200 2.65 0.68 21.11
CA ARG A 200 3.43 -0.28 20.31
C ARG A 200 3.05 -1.72 20.66
N TRP A 201 3.05 -2.56 19.65
CA TRP A 201 2.85 -4.01 19.76
C TRP A 201 4.19 -4.71 20.06
N TYR A 202 4.17 -5.65 20.99
CA TYR A 202 5.34 -6.46 21.34
C TYR A 202 5.04 -7.94 21.11
N TYR A 203 6.00 -8.65 20.49
CA TYR A 203 5.93 -10.06 20.18
C TYR A 203 7.01 -10.81 20.96
N GLY A 204 6.65 -11.75 21.82
CA GLY A 204 7.62 -12.55 22.57
C GLY A 204 7.03 -13.49 23.62
N HIS A 205 7.77 -14.55 23.93
CA HIS A 205 7.43 -15.58 24.90
C HIS A 205 7.74 -15.12 26.34
N GLY A 206 6.69 -14.87 27.13
CA GLY A 206 6.80 -14.67 28.58
C GLY A 206 6.77 -13.20 29.03
N HIS A 207 5.56 -12.69 29.29
CA HIS A 207 5.35 -11.46 30.04
C HIS A 207 4.40 -11.76 31.21
N THR A 208 4.87 -11.60 32.44
CA THR A 208 4.10 -11.87 33.67
C THR A 208 3.18 -10.71 34.09
N TYR A 209 3.16 -9.59 33.36
CA TYR A 209 2.30 -8.45 33.68
C TYR A 209 1.73 -7.78 32.43
N GLY A 210 0.40 -7.60 32.42
CA GLY A 210 -0.37 -6.96 31.35
C GLY A 210 -1.16 -7.92 30.45
N CYS A 211 -1.41 -9.15 30.89
CA CYS A 211 -2.31 -10.08 30.22
C CYS A 211 -3.68 -10.01 30.91
N ASP A 212 -4.73 -9.57 30.21
CA ASP A 212 -6.11 -9.51 30.71
C ASP A 212 -6.76 -10.92 30.89
N HIS A 213 -5.94 -11.94 31.20
CA HIS A 213 -6.41 -13.29 31.51
C HIS A 213 -5.59 -14.00 32.60
N CYS A 214 -4.97 -13.25 33.50
CA CYS A 214 -4.34 -13.82 34.69
C CYS A 214 -5.03 -13.28 35.94
N ASP A 215 -6.27 -13.72 36.17
CA ASP A 215 -6.92 -13.56 37.46
C ASP A 215 -6.45 -14.68 38.42
N ASP A 216 -5.75 -14.22 39.47
CA ASP A 216 -5.65 -14.75 40.83
C ASP A 216 -5.68 -16.28 41.05
N LYS A 217 -4.56 -16.82 41.55
CA LYS A 217 -4.58 -17.50 42.86
C LYS A 217 -3.37 -17.17 43.71
N ASP A 218 -3.71 -16.42 44.75
CA ASP A 218 -3.05 -16.26 46.03
C ASP A 218 -2.72 -17.61 46.72
N SER A 219 -1.96 -17.52 47.82
CA SER A 219 -1.52 -18.57 48.75
C SER A 219 -0.28 -19.38 48.33
N GLY A 220 0.75 -19.59 49.13
CA GLY A 220 0.98 -19.41 50.56
C GLY A 220 2.12 -20.38 50.92
N GLY A 221 3.07 -19.96 51.75
CA GLY A 221 4.30 -20.72 52.01
C GLY A 221 4.17 -22.00 52.86
N LYS A 222 5.37 -22.55 53.17
CA LYS A 222 5.76 -23.75 53.96
C LYS A 222 6.20 -24.92 53.04
N ASP A 223 7.38 -25.53 53.18
CA ASP A 223 8.36 -25.62 54.27
C ASP A 223 9.81 -25.36 53.80
#